data_AF-A0A3D1D3C5-F1
#
_entry.id   AF-A0A3D1D3C5-F1
#
_cell.length_a   1.000
_cell.length_b   1.000
_cell.length_c   1.000
_cell.angle_alpha   90.00
_cell.angle_beta   90.00
_cell.angle_gamma   90.00
#
_symmetry.space_group_name_H-M   'P 1'
#
loop_
_entity.id
_entity.type
_entity.pdbx_description
1 polymer ?
#
loop_
_entity_poly.entity_id
_entity_poly.type
_entity_poly.pdbx_seq_one_letter_code
_entity_poly.pdbx_strand_id
1 'polypeptide(L)' 'HRMAMAFAPLAVKFPGLRINNPEVVSKSYPSYWDDLSMAGFIIKSI' A
#
# COMPACT_ATOMS: atom_id res chain seq x y z
N HIS A 1 0.38 8.89 -6.36
CA HIS A 1 -0.55 7.76 -6.64
C HIS A 1 0.22 6.58 -7.22
N ARG A 2 0.70 6.64 -8.48
CA ARG A 2 1.42 5.55 -9.15
C ARG A 2 2.68 5.06 -8.42
N MET A 3 3.46 5.97 -7.83
CA MET A 3 4.68 5.60 -7.09
C MET A 3 4.37 4.76 -5.85
N ALA A 4 3.37 5.15 -5.05
CA ALA A 4 2.91 4.38 -3.90
C ALA A 4 2.27 3.03 -4.30
N MET A 5 1.65 2.95 -5.49
CA MET A 5 1.11 1.69 -6.00
C MET A 5 2.19 0.71 -6.45
N ALA A 6 3.28 1.20 -7.05
CA ALA A 6 4.41 0.36 -7.46
C ALA A 6 5.15 -0.28 -6.27
N PHE A 7 4.95 0.25 -5.06
CA PHE A 7 5.60 -0.23 -3.84
C PHE A 7 4.93 -1.45 -3.19
N ALA A 8 3.68 -1.80 -3.56
CA ALA A 8 3.02 -3.01 -3.05
C ALA A 8 3.84 -4.30 -3.24
N PRO A 9 4.27 -4.66 -4.47
CA PRO A 9 5.10 -5.85 -4.65
C PRO A 9 6.47 -5.72 -3.99
N LEU A 10 6.99 -4.49 -3.83
CA LEU A 10 8.24 -4.24 -3.11
C LEU A 10 8.12 -4.58 -1.62
N ALA A 11 6.93 -4.39 -1.01
CA ALA A 11 6.68 -4.71 0.39
C ALA A 11 6.84 -6.20 0.71
N VAL A 12 6.70 -7.09 -0.29
CA VAL A 12 6.96 -8.54 -0.12
C VAL A 12 8.45 -8.82 0.09
N LYS A 13 9.32 -8.09 -0.62
CA LYS A 13 10.78 -8.26 -0.52
C LYS A 13 11.39 -7.48 0.64
N PHE A 14 10.75 -6.38 1.04
CA PHE A 14 11.21 -5.49 2.12
C PHE A 14 10.21 -5.49 3.28
N PRO A 15 10.31 -6.46 4.22
CA PRO A 15 9.46 -6.47 5.41
C PRO A 15 9.75 -5.22 6.25
N GLY A 16 8.77 -4.32 6.36
CA GLY A 16 8.90 -3.04 7.06
C GLY A 16 8.87 -1.80 6.16
N LEU A 17 8.53 -1.95 4.87
CA LEU A 17 8.27 -0.81 3.99
C LEU A 17 7.17 0.09 4.58
N ARG A 18 7.47 1.39 4.72
CA ARG A 18 6.54 2.41 5.21
C ARG A 18 6.20 3.39 4.10
N ILE A 19 4.93 3.70 3.96
CA ILE A 19 4.42 4.71 3.02
C ILE A 19 4.02 5.93 3.86
N ASN A 20 4.76 7.03 3.75
CA ASN A 20 4.56 8.23 4.57
C ASN A 20 3.25 8.97 4.28
N ASN A 21 2.73 8.91 3.06
CA ASN A 21 1.49 9.59 2.65
C ASN A 21 0.54 8.61 1.96
N PRO A 22 -0.08 7.66 2.69
CA PRO A 22 -0.95 6.66 2.09
C PRO A 22 -2.23 7.27 1.47
N GLU A 23 -2.69 8.40 2.00
CA GLU A 23 -3.87 9.15 1.55
C GLU A 23 -3.83 9.61 0.09
N VAL A 24 -2.64 9.77 -0.49
CA VAL A 24 -2.54 10.17 -1.89
C VAL A 24 -3.14 9.07 -2.75
N VAL A 25 -2.89 7.79 -2.45
CA VAL A 25 -3.41 6.68 -3.27
C VAL A 25 -4.93 6.68 -3.28
N SER A 26 -5.55 6.98 -2.13
CA SER A 26 -7.00 7.01 -1.97
C SER A 26 -7.71 8.03 -2.87
N LYS A 27 -7.02 9.08 -3.34
CA LYS A 27 -7.59 10.06 -4.28
C LYS A 27 -7.85 9.49 -5.67
N SER A 28 -7.05 8.52 -6.12
CA SER A 28 -7.24 7.86 -7.43
C SER A 28 -7.79 6.46 -7.31
N TYR A 29 -7.49 5.77 -6.20
CA TYR A 29 -7.94 4.42 -5.97
C TYR A 29 -8.24 4.20 -4.47
N PRO A 30 -9.47 4.53 -4.02
CA PRO A 30 -9.84 4.50 -2.61
C PRO A 30 -9.77 3.09 -2.00
N SER A 31 -10.10 2.06 -2.78
CA SER A 31 -10.13 0.64 -2.35
C SER A 31 -8.78 -0.06 -2.42
N TYR A 32 -7.70 0.64 -2.81
CA TYR A 32 -6.38 0.04 -3.02
C TYR A 32 -5.85 -0.76 -1.82
N TRP A 33 -6.04 -0.23 -0.61
CA TRP A 33 -5.58 -0.87 0.61
C TRP A 33 -6.42 -2.09 0.98
N ASP A 34 -7.73 -2.06 0.70
CA ASP A 34 -8.61 -3.20 0.91
C ASP A 34 -8.25 -4.34 -0.05
N ASP A 35 -7.96 -4.02 -1.31
CA ASP A 35 -7.50 -4.98 -2.31
C ASP A 35 -6.15 -5.61 -1.92
N LEU A 36 -5.23 -4.81 -1.39
CA LEU A 36 -3.97 -5.33 -0.87
C LEU A 36 -4.17 -6.26 0.32
N SER A 37 -5.08 -5.90 1.23
CA SER A 37 -5.45 -6.76 2.36
C SER A 37 -6.02 -8.09 1.86
N MET A 38 -6.92 -8.06 0.87
CA MET A 38 -7.46 -9.26 0.22
C MET A 38 -6.39 -10.09 -0.51
N ALA A 39 -5.38 -9.44 -1.08
CA ALA A 39 -4.23 -10.10 -1.69
C ALA A 39 -3.27 -10.73 -0.65
N GLY A 40 -3.52 -10.57 0.65
CA GLY A 40 -2.75 -11.16 1.73
C GLY A 40 -1.66 -10.25 2.30
N PHE A 41 -1.65 -8.96 1.96
CA PHE A 41 -0.73 -8.00 2.58
C PHE A 41 -1.20 -7.61 3.98
N ILE A 42 -0.27 -7.61 4.94
CA ILE A 42 -0.54 -7.14 6.30
C ILE A 42 -0.33 -5.62 6.35
N ILE A 43 -1.42 -4.87 6.43
CA ILE A 43 -1.39 -3.42 6.57
C ILE A 43 -1.45 -3.06 8.06
N LYS A 44 -0.50 -2.27 8.54
CA LYS A 44 -0.49 -1.72 9.89
C LYS A 44 -0.43 -0.20 9.83
N SER A 45 -1.36 0.47 10.50
CA SER A 45 -1.22 1.89 10.85
C SER A 45 -0.30 1.99 12.06
N ILE A 46 0.73 2.84 11.98
CA ILE A 46 1.61 3.19 13.11
C ILE A 46 1.13 4.52 13.66
#